data_AF-O86995-F1
#
_entry.id   AF-O86995-F1
#
_cell.length_a   1.000
_cell.length_b   1.000
_cell.length_c   1.000
_cell.angle_alpha   90.00
_cell.angle_beta   90.00
_cell.angle_gamma   90.00
#
_symmetry.space_group_name_H-M   'P 1'
#
loop_
_entity.id
_entity.type
_entity.pdbx_description
1 polymer ?
#
loop_
_entity_poly.entity_id
_entity_poly.type
_entity_poly.pdbx_seq_one_letter_code
_entity_poly.pdbx_strand_id
1 'polypeptide(L)'
;MELRQLRYFIAVAEEMNITRAANRLHMTQPPLSRQIQQIEESVGLALFERGSRPLRLTEAGRIFYTQARRLVDEADELAPLTRRLAQLAERIVIGFVPSTLYGALPAVI
;
A
#
# COMPACT_ATOMS: atom_id res chain seq x y z
N MET A 1 -10.00 7.39 10.41
CA MET A 1 -8.73 6.63 10.38
C MET A 1 -8.12 6.82 9.01
N GLU A 2 -6.83 7.15 8.94
CA GLU A 2 -6.14 7.52 7.70
C GLU A 2 -5.20 6.41 7.20
N LEU A 3 -4.91 6.34 5.88
CA LEU A 3 -3.96 5.37 5.31
C LEU A 3 -2.59 5.41 6.00
N ARG A 4 -2.13 6.60 6.42
CA ARG A 4 -0.89 6.75 7.17
C ARG A 4 -0.91 6.00 8.50
N GLN A 5 -2.04 5.99 9.20
CA GLN A 5 -2.20 5.25 10.45
C GLN A 5 -2.18 3.74 10.22
N LEU A 6 -2.78 3.28 9.12
CA LEU A 6 -2.69 1.88 8.72
C LEU A 6 -1.25 1.45 8.45
N ARG A 7 -0.46 2.28 7.75
CA ARG A 7 0.98 2.02 7.51
C ARG A 7 1.78 1.95 8.81
N TYR A 8 1.47 2.78 9.80
CA TYR A 8 2.09 2.72 11.12
C TYR A 8 1.77 1.43 11.85
N PHE A 9 0.49 1.05 11.89
CA PHE A 9 0.06 -0.23 12.45
C PHE A 9 0.76 -1.42 11.78
N ILE A 10 0.76 -1.43 10.44
CA ILE A 10 1.42 -2.44 9.63
C ILE A 10 2.91 -2.57 9.98
N ALA A 11 3.63 -1.45 10.07
CA ALA A 11 5.05 -1.47 10.41
C ALA A 11 5.30 -2.07 11.79
N VAL A 12 4.45 -1.76 12.79
CA VAL A 12 4.56 -2.33 14.14
C VAL A 12 4.24 -3.83 14.14
N ALA A 13 3.24 -4.24 13.36
CA ALA A 13 2.84 -5.65 13.21
C ALA A 13 3.94 -6.49 12.54
N GLU A 14 4.61 -5.94 11.52
CA GLU A 14 5.73 -6.62 10.84
C GLU A 14 6.99 -6.71 11.71
N GLU A 15 7.35 -5.63 12.40
CA GLU A 15 8.57 -5.61 13.22
C GLU A 15 8.40 -6.33 14.55
N MET A 16 7.16 -6.57 15.01
CA MET A 16 6.84 -7.10 16.34
C MET A 16 7.57 -6.34 17.47
N ASN A 17 7.87 -5.06 17.23
CA ASN A 17 8.65 -4.20 18.09
C ASN A 17 8.44 -2.73 17.70
N ILE A 18 7.84 -1.94 18.60
CA ILE A 18 7.51 -0.53 18.34
C ILE A 18 8.77 0.31 18.07
N THR A 19 9.88 0.06 18.79
CA THR A 19 11.12 0.81 18.60
C THR A 19 11.73 0.54 17.22
N ARG A 20 11.75 -0.72 16.79
CA ARG A 20 12.22 -1.06 15.43
C ARG A 20 11.32 -0.47 14.35
N ALA A 21 10.00 -0.52 14.54
CA ALA A 21 9.06 0.09 13.61
C ALA A 21 9.24 1.61 13.53
N ALA A 22 9.45 2.29 14.66
CA ALA A 22 9.73 3.72 14.69
C ALA A 22 11.01 4.07 13.92
N ASN A 23 12.08 3.28 14.10
CA ASN A 23 13.33 3.45 13.37
C ASN A 23 13.13 3.26 11.85
N ARG A 24 12.39 2.22 11.44
CA ARG A 24 12.05 1.97 10.02
C ARG A 24 11.21 3.10 9.41
N LEU A 25 10.35 3.72 10.20
CA LEU A 25 9.52 4.86 9.81
C LEU A 25 10.23 6.21 9.96
N HIS A 26 11.52 6.22 10.31
CA HIS A 26 12.30 7.43 10.57
C HIS A 26 11.62 8.40 11.56
N MET A 27 11.05 7.84 12.64
CA MET A 27 10.40 8.61 13.69
C MET A 27 10.78 8.11 15.08
N THR A 28 10.40 8.88 16.11
CA THR A 28 10.58 8.47 17.49
C THR A 28 9.46 7.52 17.93
N GLN A 29 9.72 6.72 18.96
CA GLN A 29 8.76 5.74 19.49
C GLN A 29 7.51 6.37 20.15
N PRO A 30 7.59 7.46 20.95
CA PRO A 30 6.40 8.04 21.61
C PRO A 30 5.23 8.44 20.67
N PRO A 31 5.46 9.09 19.51
CA PRO A 31 4.36 9.37 18.58
C PRO A 31 3.81 8.09 17.94
N LEU A 32 4.65 7.10 17.61
CA LEU A 32 4.18 5.83 17.05
C LEU A 32 3.29 5.07 18.04
N SER A 33 3.70 4.97 19.30
CA SER A 33 2.90 4.31 20.34
C SER A 33 1.53 4.99 20.52
N ARG A 34 1.49 6.33 20.50
CA ARG A 34 0.23 7.09 20.56
C ARG A 34 -0.66 6.82 19.35
N GLN A 35 -0.09 6.72 18.15
CA GLN A 35 -0.87 6.39 16.95
C GLN A 35 -1.47 4.99 17.02
N ILE A 36 -0.74 3.99 17.53
CA ILE A 36 -1.27 2.64 17.74
C ILE A 36 -2.42 2.67 18.74
N GLN A 37 -2.26 3.37 19.86
CA GLN A 37 -3.31 3.50 20.86
C GLN A 37 -4.58 4.16 20.28
N GLN A 38 -4.43 5.22 19.49
CA GLN A 38 -5.56 5.88 18.82
C GLN A 38 -6.30 4.94 17.85
N ILE A 39 -5.58 4.06 17.16
CA ILE A 39 -6.20 3.05 16.29
C ILE A 39 -7.00 2.07 17.15
N GLU A 40 -6.40 1.50 18.20
CA GLU A 40 -7.11 0.58 19.12
C GLU A 40 -8.35 1.22 19.75
N GLU A 41 -8.28 2.49 20.14
CA GLU A 41 -9.40 3.28 20.66
C GLU A 41 -10.51 3.45 19.60
N SER A 42 -10.15 3.77 18.36
CA SER A 42 -11.12 3.92 17.26
C SER A 42 -11.80 2.61 16.85
N VAL A 43 -11.08 1.49 16.97
CA VAL A 43 -11.60 0.15 16.70
C VAL A 43 -12.39 -0.41 17.89
N GLY A 44 -12.10 0.07 19.11
CA GLY A 44 -12.71 -0.41 20.35
C GLY A 44 -12.13 -1.74 20.84
N LEU A 45 -11.03 -2.21 20.26
CA LEU A 45 -10.37 -3.49 20.59
C LEU A 45 -8.86 -3.32 20.66
N ALA A 46 -8.22 -4.04 21.57
CA ALA A 46 -6.77 -4.19 21.56
C ALA A 46 -6.35 -5.02 20.34
N LEU A 47 -5.42 -4.47 19.55
CA LEU A 47 -4.83 -5.12 18.39
C LEU A 47 -3.49 -5.77 18.74
N PHE A 48 -2.84 -5.35 19.82
CA PHE A 48 -1.64 -5.98 20.36
C PHE A 48 -1.84 -6.55 21.77
N GLU A 49 -1.14 -7.65 22.07
CA GLU A 49 -1.12 -8.26 23.41
C GLU A 49 -0.32 -7.39 24.39
N ARG A 50 -0.99 -6.88 25.44
CA ARG A 50 -0.35 -6.05 26.47
C ARG A 50 0.73 -6.83 27.22
N GLY A 51 1.90 -6.23 27.38
CA GLY A 51 3.02 -6.82 28.14
C GLY A 51 3.75 -7.96 27.45
N SER A 52 3.37 -8.34 26.23
CA SER A 52 4.07 -9.36 25.45
C SER A 52 5.48 -8.88 25.05
N ARG A 53 6.48 -9.76 25.25
CA ARG A 53 7.86 -9.58 24.78
C ARG A 53 8.31 -10.91 24.14
N PRO A 54 8.40 -11.00 22.80
CA PRO A 54 8.17 -9.94 21.80
C PRO A 54 6.71 -9.50 21.71
N LEU A 55 6.44 -8.35 21.08
CA LEU A 55 5.09 -7.84 20.86
C LEU A 55 4.32 -8.82 19.96
N ARG A 56 3.06 -9.11 20.29
CA ARG A 56 2.21 -10.03 19.51
C ARG A 56 0.88 -9.39 19.14
N LEU A 57 0.32 -9.79 18.00
CA LEU A 57 -1.03 -9.42 17.59
C LEU A 57 -2.07 -10.24 18.34
N THR A 58 -3.15 -9.60 18.76
CA THR A 58 -4.37 -10.30 19.17
C THR A 58 -5.05 -10.94 17.95
N GLU A 59 -6.13 -11.70 18.15
CA GLU A 59 -6.95 -12.17 17.03
C GLU A 59 -7.54 -11.02 16.21
N ALA A 60 -8.09 -10.00 16.88
CA ALA A 60 -8.54 -8.77 16.24
C ALA A 60 -7.39 -8.08 15.49
N GLY A 61 -6.19 -8.03 16.07
CA GLY A 61 -4.98 -7.52 15.43
C GLY A 61 -4.59 -8.25 14.16
N ARG A 62 -4.71 -9.58 14.12
CA ARG A 62 -4.44 -10.39 12.92
C ARG A 62 -5.43 -10.09 11.80
N ILE A 63 -6.73 -10.04 12.13
CA ILE A 63 -7.77 -9.70 11.15
C ILE A 63 -7.57 -8.26 10.63
N PHE A 64 -7.34 -7.31 11.54
CA PHE A 64 -7.11 -5.92 11.20
C PHE A 64 -5.87 -5.75 10.31
N TYR A 65 -4.78 -6.46 10.60
CA TYR A 65 -3.57 -6.46 9.78
C TYR A 65 -3.84 -6.89 8.34
N THR A 66 -4.55 -8.00 8.13
CA THR A 66 -4.88 -8.48 6.79
C THR A 66 -5.69 -7.46 6.00
N GLN A 67 -6.70 -6.83 6.63
CA GLN A 67 -7.53 -5.82 5.96
C GLN A 67 -6.78 -4.51 5.73
N ALA A 68 -6.00 -4.05 6.71
CA ALA A 68 -5.19 -2.85 6.61
C ALA A 68 -4.16 -2.97 5.47
N ARG A 69 -3.51 -4.13 5.34
CA ARG A 69 -2.56 -4.39 4.27
C ARG A 69 -3.23 -4.29 2.90
N ARG A 70 -4.36 -4.97 2.74
CA ARG A 70 -5.13 -4.95 1.50
C ARG A 70 -5.53 -3.53 1.08
N LEU A 71 -6.06 -2.73 2.01
CA LEU A 71 -6.45 -1.34 1.72
C LEU A 71 -5.26 -0.46 1.31
N VAL A 72 -4.11 -0.67 1.97
CA VAL A 72 -2.86 0.03 1.64
C VAL A 72 -2.36 -0.37 0.25
N ASP A 73 -2.34 -1.65 -0.07
CA ASP A 73 -1.88 -2.16 -1.36
C ASP A 73 -2.81 -1.68 -2.50
N GLU A 74 -4.13 -1.73 -2.29
CA GLU A 74 -5.12 -1.20 -3.24
C GLU A 74 -4.90 0.30 -3.49
N ALA A 75 -4.64 1.08 -2.44
CA ALA A 75 -4.35 2.51 -2.57
C ALA A 75 -3.03 2.78 -3.32
N ASP A 76 -2.00 1.97 -3.09
CA ASP A 76 -0.69 2.09 -3.75
C ASP A 76 -0.77 1.74 -5.24
N GLU A 77 -1.69 0.86 -5.65
CA GLU A 77 -1.92 0.47 -7.04
C GLU A 77 -2.76 1.47 -7.86
N LEU A 78 -3.52 2.37 -7.22
CA LEU A 78 -4.41 3.32 -7.93
C LEU A 78 -3.68 4.17 -8.98
N ALA A 79 -2.57 4.80 -8.60
CA ALA A 79 -1.82 5.67 -9.50
C ALA A 79 -1.12 4.89 -10.64
N PRO A 80 -0.40 3.78 -10.37
CA PRO A 80 0.13 2.90 -11.41
C PRO A 80 -0.92 2.43 -12.42
N LEU A 81 -2.08 1.94 -11.94
CA LEU A 81 -3.16 1.47 -12.81
C LEU A 81 -3.71 2.59 -13.70
N THR A 82 -3.94 3.77 -13.13
CA THR A 82 -4.44 4.93 -13.88
C THR A 82 -3.45 5.38 -14.96
N ARG A 83 -2.15 5.41 -14.64
CA ARG A 83 -1.10 5.76 -15.63
C ARG A 83 -1.02 4.76 -16.77
N ARG A 84 -1.13 3.46 -16.48
CA ARG A 84 -1.14 2.41 -17.51
C ARG A 84 -2.33 2.56 -18.46
N LEU A 85 -3.53 2.87 -17.95
CA LEU A 85 -4.70 3.12 -18.78
C LEU A 85 -4.51 4.35 -19.69
N ALA A 86 -3.89 5.42 -19.19
CA ALA A 86 -3.59 6.60 -20.00
C ALA A 86 -2.60 6.30 -21.14
N GLN A 87 -1.61 5.43 -20.92
CA GLN A 87 -0.67 5.00 -21.97
C GLN A 87 -1.35 4.15 -23.07
N LEU A 88 -2.37 3.35 -22.72
CA LEU A 88 -3.15 2.60 -23.71
C LEU A 88 -4.03 3.50 -24.60
N ALA A 89 -4.23 4.77 -24.21
CA ALA A 89 -4.94 5.75 -25.03
C ALA A 89 -4.09 6.30 -26.18
N GLU A 90 -2.77 6.06 -26.20
CA GLU A 90 -1.88 6.38 -27.35
C GLU A 90 -2.00 5.35 -28.49
N ARG A 91 -3.21 4.82 -28.72
CA ARG A 91 -3.46 3.93 -29.85
C ARG A 91 -3.67 4.77 -31.11
N ILE A 92 -2.64 4.84 -31.95
CA ILE A 92 -2.75 5.42 -33.29
C ILE A 92 -3.31 4.36 -34.24
N VAL A 93 -4.47 4.65 -34.84
CA VAL A 93 -5.04 3.83 -35.93
C VAL A 93 -4.59 4.46 -37.25
N ILE A 94 -3.76 3.74 -38.00
CA ILE A 94 -3.28 4.18 -39.32
C ILE A 94 -4.05 3.41 -40.39
N GLY A 95 -4.85 4.13 -41.18
CA GLY A 95 -5.47 3.59 -42.39
C GLY A 95 -4.54 3.76 -43.59
N PHE A 96 -4.34 2.71 -44.38
CA PHE A 96 -3.49 2.73 -45.57
C PHE A 96 -4.06 1.82 -46.67
N VAL A 97 -3.67 2.04 -47.93
CA VAL A 97 -4.04 1.16 -49.06
C VAL A 97 -3.11 -0.05 -49.13
N PRO A 98 -3.59 -1.29 -49.36
CA PRO A 98 -2.76 -2.51 -49.23
C PRO A 98 -1.45 -2.51 -50.02
N SER A 99 -1.40 -1.78 -51.15
CA SER A 99 -0.20 -1.66 -51.98
C SER A 99 0.99 -0.97 -51.29
N THR A 100 0.77 -0.18 -50.23
CA THR A 100 1.86 0.51 -49.52
C THR A 100 2.61 -0.37 -48.53
N LEU A 101 2.10 -1.56 -48.19
CA LEU A 101 2.81 -2.55 -47.34
C LEU A 101 4.11 -3.05 -47.96
N TYR A 102 4.15 -3.14 -49.29
CA TYR A 102 5.34 -3.55 -50.03
C TYR A 102 6.25 -2.37 -50.40
N GLY A 103 5.89 -1.16 -49.96
CA GLY A 103 6.62 0.09 -50.22
C GLY A 103 7.22 0.70 -48.95
N ALA A 104 7.04 2.00 -48.76
CA ALA A 104 7.67 2.74 -47.67
C ALA A 104 7.01 2.55 -46.29
N LEU A 105 5.80 1.98 -46.22
CA LEU A 105 5.04 1.91 -44.97
C LEU A 105 5.75 1.13 -43.84
N PRO A 106 6.41 -0.02 -44.08
CA PRO A 106 7.18 -0.72 -43.04
C PRO A 106 8.37 0.06 -42.48
N ALA A 107 8.83 1.12 -43.17
CA ALA A 107 9.92 1.96 -42.71
C ALA A 107 9.45 3.13 -41.83
N VAL A 108 8.13 3.34 -41.70
CA VAL A 108 7.51 4.49 -41.02
C VAL A 108 6.73 4.09 -39.76
N ILE A 109 6.35 2.81 -39.63
CA ILE A 109 5.71 2.23 -38.43
C ILE A 109 6.71 1.43 -37.61
#